data_AF-A0A9P6WVQ2-F1
#
_entry.id   AF-A0A9P6WVQ2-F1
#
_cell.length_a   1.000
_cell.length_b   1.000
_cell.length_c   1.000
_cell.angle_alpha   90.00
_cell.angle_beta   90.00
_cell.angle_gamma   90.00
#
_symmetry.space_group_name_H-M   'P 1'
#
loop_
_entity.id
_entity.type
_entity.pdbx_description
1 polymer ?
#
loop_
_entity_poly.entity_id
_entity_poly.type
_entity_poly.pdbx_seq_one_letter_code
_entity_poly.pdbx_strand_id
1 'polypeptide(L)'
;MSNLFYLPHANRPGTDRIEWANGTRSDLVLIPDVINDEQRPLIIEFQKTVDKKFIKRAISYCLQASSRYGIDPVILIFCIDTVAESTEEKFENSVRLPCCATIPCDFWAEECLILSKKTIKQHINVEGSLNPLIALGMFFTYQASAITLLPRCEDPTLVFLYEVAKKSFQEMQNRDLSLLEELKNVYDTQLQDYKNTLSTIQTEEEPLHTITEQI
;
A
#
# COMPACT_ATOMS: atom_id res chain seq x y z
N MET A 1 28.69 7.99 3.15
CA MET A 1 27.49 7.22 3.57
C MET A 1 26.54 7.24 2.38
N SER A 2 26.59 6.18 1.59
CA SER A 2 25.93 6.03 0.30
C SER A 2 24.48 5.60 0.46
N ASN A 3 23.57 6.27 -0.26
CA ASN A 3 22.16 5.91 -0.37
C ASN A 3 22.04 4.48 -0.91
N LEU A 4 21.57 3.54 -0.09
CA LEU A 4 21.50 2.11 -0.40
C LEU A 4 20.18 1.65 -1.06
N PHE A 5 19.23 2.56 -1.26
CA PHE A 5 17.99 2.25 -1.97
C PHE A 5 17.61 3.46 -2.83
N TYR A 6 17.75 3.32 -4.15
CA TYR A 6 17.27 4.31 -5.10
C TYR A 6 15.77 4.08 -5.33
N LEU A 7 14.94 5.11 -5.12
CA LEU A 7 13.61 5.17 -5.69
C LEU A 7 13.71 6.09 -6.92
N PRO A 8 13.78 5.56 -8.15
CA PRO A 8 13.86 6.41 -9.33
C PRO A 8 12.54 7.16 -9.50
N HIS A 9 12.61 8.49 -9.46
CA HIS A 9 11.60 9.30 -10.12
C HIS A 9 11.69 9.09 -11.64
N ALA A 10 10.52 8.78 -12.21
CA ALA A 10 10.17 8.88 -13.62
C ALA A 10 10.83 7.89 -14.61
N ASN A 11 10.21 6.71 -14.74
CA ASN A 11 9.67 6.21 -16.03
C ASN A 11 8.85 4.93 -15.79
N ARG A 12 7.52 5.10 -15.69
CA ARG A 12 6.42 4.10 -15.62
C ARG A 12 6.63 2.83 -14.74
N PRO A 13 5.76 2.58 -13.75
CA PRO A 13 5.93 1.50 -12.78
C PRO A 13 5.55 0.17 -13.41
N GLY A 14 6.51 -0.72 -13.60
CA GLY A 14 6.22 -2.12 -13.86
C GLY A 14 5.61 -2.73 -12.60
N THR A 15 4.32 -3.03 -12.64
CA THR A 15 3.64 -3.93 -11.70
C THR A 15 4.30 -5.32 -11.63
N ASP A 16 5.15 -5.66 -12.61
CA ASP A 16 5.93 -6.89 -12.70
C ASP A 16 6.76 -7.24 -11.46
N ARG A 17 7.23 -6.25 -10.69
CA ARG A 17 8.15 -6.54 -9.57
C ARG A 17 7.45 -7.15 -8.36
N ILE A 18 6.20 -6.75 -8.13
CA ILE A 18 5.40 -7.15 -6.97
C ILE A 18 4.44 -8.29 -7.30
N GLU A 19 4.16 -8.52 -8.60
CA GLU A 19 3.37 -9.65 -9.08
C GLU A 19 4.23 -10.89 -9.29
N TRP A 20 3.78 -12.01 -8.74
CA TRP A 20 4.46 -13.30 -8.77
C TRP A 20 3.91 -14.19 -9.88
N ALA A 21 4.67 -15.20 -10.32
CA ALA A 21 4.29 -16.05 -11.44
C ALA A 21 2.99 -16.85 -11.21
N ASN A 22 2.61 -17.03 -9.95
CA ASN A 22 1.35 -17.67 -9.54
C ASN A 22 0.15 -16.69 -9.49
N GLY A 23 0.30 -15.46 -10.00
CA GLY A 23 -0.73 -14.41 -10.00
C GLY A 23 -0.99 -13.77 -8.63
N THR A 24 -0.22 -14.12 -7.60
CA THR A 24 -0.27 -13.44 -6.30
C THR A 24 0.61 -12.19 -6.31
N ARG A 25 0.41 -11.30 -5.33
CA ARG A 25 1.10 -10.02 -5.29
C ARG A 25 1.53 -9.66 -3.87
N SER A 26 2.77 -9.19 -3.74
CA SER A 26 3.30 -8.55 -2.54
C SER A 26 2.93 -7.07 -2.47
N ASP A 27 2.91 -6.49 -1.28
CA ASP A 27 2.64 -5.06 -1.12
C ASP A 27 3.80 -4.23 -1.71
N LEU A 28 5.04 -4.59 -1.37
CA LEU A 28 6.24 -3.94 -1.88
C LEU A 28 7.41 -4.92 -2.00
N VAL A 29 8.20 -4.77 -3.08
CA VAL A 29 9.43 -5.52 -3.31
C VAL A 29 10.52 -4.52 -3.71
N LEU A 30 11.55 -4.42 -2.87
CA LEU A 30 12.74 -3.60 -3.14
C LEU A 30 13.85 -4.51 -3.64
N ILE A 31 14.42 -4.16 -4.78
CA ILE A 31 15.46 -4.94 -5.45
C ILE A 31 16.70 -4.06 -5.48
N PRO A 32 17.83 -4.51 -4.91
CA PRO A 32 19.09 -3.77 -5.01
C PRO A 32 19.64 -3.81 -6.45
N ASP A 33 20.49 -2.84 -6.79
CA ASP A 33 21.13 -2.79 -8.12
C ASP A 33 22.04 -3.99 -8.36
N VAL A 34 22.65 -4.50 -7.29
CA VAL A 34 23.48 -5.71 -7.30
C VAL A 34 22.87 -6.69 -6.30
N ILE A 35 22.62 -7.90 -6.77
CA ILE A 35 22.06 -8.98 -5.96
C ILE A 35 23.21 -9.91 -5.53
N ASN A 36 23.43 -10.02 -4.21
CA ASN A 36 24.43 -10.88 -3.58
C ASN A 36 24.06 -11.11 -2.11
N ASP A 37 24.93 -11.79 -1.35
CA ASP A 37 24.67 -12.14 0.06
C ASP A 37 24.46 -10.92 0.97
N GLU A 38 25.12 -9.79 0.69
CA GLU A 38 24.99 -8.54 1.47
C GLU A 38 23.80 -7.69 1.01
N GLN A 39 23.40 -7.83 -0.26
CA GLN A 39 22.37 -7.05 -0.93
C GLN A 39 21.33 -7.98 -1.54
N ARG A 40 20.39 -8.41 -0.69
CA ARG A 40 19.29 -9.32 -1.06
C ARG A 40 18.01 -8.54 -1.38
N PRO A 41 17.11 -9.10 -2.20
CA PRO A 41 15.77 -8.54 -2.37
C PRO A 41 15.05 -8.45 -1.03
N LEU A 42 14.32 -7.36 -0.82
CA LEU A 42 13.53 -7.12 0.39
C LEU A 42 12.04 -7.10 0.03
N ILE A 43 11.29 -8.05 0.57
CA ILE A 43 9.82 -8.09 0.48
C ILE A 43 9.27 -7.38 1.72
N ILE A 44 8.33 -6.46 1.55
CA ILE A 44 7.67 -5.76 2.65
C ILE A 44 6.17 -6.02 2.55
N GLU A 45 5.58 -6.48 3.66
CA GLU A 45 4.17 -6.81 3.77
C GLU A 45 3.53 -6.05 4.94
N PHE A 46 2.34 -5.49 4.72
CA PHE A 46 1.55 -4.79 5.71
C PHE A 46 0.31 -5.61 6.03
N GLN A 47 0.31 -6.26 7.18
CA GLN A 47 -0.70 -7.24 7.51
C GLN A 47 -1.42 -6.86 8.81
N LYS A 48 -2.75 -6.76 8.76
CA LYS A 48 -3.57 -6.52 9.95
C LYS A 48 -3.37 -7.63 10.99
N THR A 49 -3.56 -8.87 10.56
CA THR A 49 -3.41 -10.04 11.43
C THR A 49 -2.37 -11.01 10.87
N VAL A 50 -1.33 -11.27 11.65
CA VAL A 50 -0.29 -12.25 11.31
C VAL A 50 -0.68 -13.60 11.91
N ASP A 51 -1.12 -14.51 11.04
CA ASP A 51 -1.53 -15.87 11.39
C ASP A 51 -0.82 -16.91 10.52
N LYS A 52 -1.08 -18.20 10.79
CA LYS A 52 -0.50 -19.30 10.01
C LYS A 52 -0.84 -19.24 8.52
N LYS A 53 -2.02 -18.74 8.15
CA LYS A 53 -2.44 -18.63 6.74
C LYS A 53 -1.60 -17.56 6.04
N PHE A 54 -1.40 -16.42 6.69
CA PHE A 54 -0.53 -15.36 6.21
C PHE A 54 0.93 -15.82 6.11
N ILE A 55 1.48 -16.49 7.13
CA ILE A 55 2.87 -16.98 7.08
C ILE A 55 3.07 -17.95 5.90
N LYS A 56 2.11 -18.85 5.62
CA LYS A 56 2.19 -19.72 4.43
C LYS A 56 2.21 -18.92 3.12
N ARG A 57 1.48 -17.81 3.06
CA ARG A 57 1.50 -16.91 1.90
C ARG A 57 2.84 -16.18 1.78
N ALA A 58 3.38 -15.67 2.89
CA ALA A 58 4.69 -15.05 2.95
C ALA A 58 5.81 -16.00 2.49
N ILE A 59 5.77 -17.27 2.94
CA ILE A 59 6.67 -18.33 2.44
C ILE A 59 6.56 -18.45 0.92
N SER A 60 5.33 -18.51 0.38
CA SER A 60 5.15 -18.57 -1.08
C SER A 60 5.75 -17.36 -1.79
N TYR A 61 5.68 -16.15 -1.23
CA TYR A 61 6.28 -14.95 -1.84
C TYR A 61 7.80 -15.06 -1.86
N CYS A 62 8.41 -15.49 -0.76
CA CYS A 62 9.86 -15.62 -0.70
C CYS A 62 10.39 -16.70 -1.66
N LEU A 63 9.68 -17.83 -1.80
CA LEU A 63 10.02 -18.86 -2.80
C LEU A 63 9.91 -18.34 -4.24
N GLN A 64 8.90 -17.51 -4.53
CA GLN A 64 8.76 -16.87 -5.85
C GLN A 64 9.90 -15.88 -6.11
N ALA A 65 10.27 -15.07 -5.11
CA ALA A 65 11.40 -14.16 -5.21
C ALA A 65 12.73 -14.92 -5.36
N SER A 66 12.96 -15.97 -4.59
CA SER A 66 14.16 -16.83 -4.70
C SER A 66 14.27 -17.45 -6.09
N SER A 67 13.17 -17.99 -6.62
CA SER A 67 13.13 -18.50 -8.00
C SER A 67 13.39 -17.42 -9.06
N ARG A 68 12.97 -16.17 -8.81
CA ARG A 68 13.11 -15.07 -9.77
C ARG A 68 14.51 -14.44 -9.74
N TYR A 69 15.11 -14.32 -8.56
CA TYR A 69 16.35 -13.57 -8.36
C TYR A 69 17.56 -14.46 -8.06
N GLY A 70 17.36 -15.78 -7.89
CA GLY A 70 18.42 -16.76 -7.64
C GLY A 70 19.02 -16.72 -6.23
N ILE A 71 18.42 -15.98 -5.30
CA ILE A 71 18.86 -15.86 -3.91
C ILE A 71 17.66 -15.67 -2.98
N ASP A 72 17.75 -16.19 -1.76
CA ASP A 72 16.70 -16.05 -0.77
C ASP A 72 16.57 -14.59 -0.30
N PRO A 73 15.35 -14.03 -0.30
CA PRO A 73 15.11 -12.64 0.09
C PRO A 73 15.09 -12.48 1.60
N VAL A 74 15.17 -11.24 2.05
CA VAL A 74 14.71 -10.85 3.40
C VAL A 74 13.23 -10.45 3.28
N ILE A 75 12.41 -10.86 4.25
CA ILE A 75 11.03 -10.39 4.35
C ILE A 75 10.81 -9.61 5.65
N LEU A 76 10.20 -8.44 5.53
CA LEU A 76 9.81 -7.58 6.63
C LEU A 76 8.28 -7.45 6.68
N ILE A 77 7.69 -7.91 7.78
CA ILE A 77 6.25 -7.92 7.99
C ILE A 77 5.89 -6.88 9.05
N PHE A 78 5.09 -5.89 8.68
CA PHE A 78 4.43 -4.98 9.61
C PHE A 78 3.11 -5.60 10.08
N CYS A 79 3.09 -6.12 11.30
CA CYS A 79 1.89 -6.57 11.97
C CYS A 79 1.14 -5.37 12.58
N ILE A 80 0.15 -4.87 11.85
CA ILE A 80 -0.59 -3.63 12.16
C ILE A 80 -1.44 -3.74 13.43
N ASP A 81 -2.03 -4.91 13.69
CA ASP A 81 -2.96 -5.11 14.81
C ASP A 81 -2.52 -6.26 15.71
N THR A 82 -2.71 -7.51 15.28
CA THR A 82 -2.60 -8.67 16.17
C THR A 82 -1.84 -9.83 15.53
N VAL A 83 -1.03 -10.52 16.33
CA VAL A 83 -0.42 -11.81 15.97
C VAL A 83 -1.23 -12.93 16.60
N ALA A 84 -1.57 -13.96 15.84
CA ALA A 84 -2.24 -15.14 16.40
C ALA A 84 -1.29 -15.88 17.37
N GLU A 85 -1.79 -16.28 18.53
CA GLU A 85 -0.99 -16.91 19.61
C GLU A 85 -0.12 -18.08 19.10
N SER A 86 -0.72 -19.04 18.39
CA SER A 86 -0.01 -20.18 17.77
C SER A 86 1.12 -19.81 16.79
N THR A 87 1.13 -18.56 16.30
CA THR A 87 2.19 -18.02 15.45
C THR A 87 3.20 -17.25 16.28
N GLU A 88 2.73 -16.49 17.28
CA GLU A 88 3.57 -15.72 18.20
C GLU A 88 4.47 -16.60 19.09
N GLU A 89 4.01 -17.80 19.48
CA GLU A 89 4.81 -18.78 20.24
C GLU A 89 6.13 -19.18 19.56
N LYS A 90 6.24 -18.93 18.25
CA LYS A 90 7.43 -19.24 17.45
C LYS A 90 8.37 -18.05 17.31
N PHE A 91 8.00 -16.90 17.86
CA PHE A 91 8.75 -15.66 17.69
C PHE A 91 9.97 -15.66 18.61
N GLU A 92 11.10 -15.30 18.04
CA GLU A 92 12.33 -15.04 18.76
C GLU A 92 12.72 -13.57 18.59
N ASN A 93 13.56 -13.04 19.48
CA ASN A 93 14.07 -11.68 19.30
C ASN A 93 15.08 -11.67 18.15
N SER A 94 14.93 -10.74 17.21
CA SER A 94 15.92 -10.62 16.15
C SER A 94 17.21 -9.97 16.69
N VAL A 95 18.35 -10.60 16.38
CA VAL A 95 19.69 -10.09 16.76
C VAL A 95 20.07 -8.89 15.90
N ARG A 96 19.71 -8.91 14.61
CA ARG A 96 20.07 -7.88 13.63
C ARG A 96 19.30 -6.58 13.82
N LEU A 97 17.99 -6.69 14.04
CA LEU A 97 17.08 -5.58 14.29
C LEU A 97 16.37 -5.79 15.64
N PRO A 98 16.82 -5.13 16.72
CA PRO A 98 16.25 -5.32 18.06
C PRO A 98 14.77 -4.95 18.20
N CYS A 99 14.22 -4.16 17.27
CA CYS A 99 12.81 -3.78 17.25
C CYS A 99 11.89 -4.79 16.52
N CYS A 100 12.46 -5.87 15.99
CA CYS A 100 11.74 -6.93 15.30
C CYS A 100 11.81 -8.24 16.08
N ALA A 101 10.78 -9.06 15.91
CA ALA A 101 10.85 -10.50 16.13
C ALA A 101 11.33 -11.19 14.85
N THR A 102 11.79 -12.44 14.99
CA THR A 102 12.08 -13.36 13.89
C THR A 102 11.36 -14.68 14.09
N ILE A 103 11.17 -15.44 13.01
CA ILE A 103 10.74 -16.84 13.05
C ILE A 103 11.72 -17.68 12.22
N PRO A 104 11.87 -18.98 12.53
CA PRO A 104 12.69 -19.89 11.72
C PRO A 104 12.27 -19.85 10.25
N CYS A 105 13.21 -19.49 9.38
CA CYS A 105 12.96 -19.29 7.96
C CYS A 105 13.87 -20.06 7.01
N ASP A 106 14.58 -21.06 7.53
CA ASP A 106 15.45 -21.93 6.74
C ASP A 106 14.71 -22.46 5.51
N PHE A 107 15.41 -22.47 4.37
CA PHE A 107 14.95 -22.96 3.07
C PHE A 107 13.91 -22.10 2.34
N TRP A 108 13.47 -20.96 2.88
CA TRP A 108 12.53 -20.10 2.15
C TRP A 108 12.80 -18.61 2.26
N ALA A 109 13.60 -18.13 3.21
CA ALA A 109 14.07 -16.75 3.26
C ALA A 109 15.42 -16.67 3.99
N GLU A 110 16.17 -15.59 3.73
CA GLU A 110 17.37 -15.27 4.51
C GLU A 110 17.00 -14.87 5.93
N GLU A 111 16.02 -13.98 6.06
CA GLU A 111 15.48 -13.54 7.35
C GLU A 111 13.99 -13.25 7.21
N CYS A 112 13.23 -13.62 8.24
CA CYS A 112 11.82 -13.25 8.38
C CYS A 112 11.63 -12.33 9.58
N LEU A 113 11.62 -11.03 9.33
CA LEU A 113 11.52 -9.99 10.35
C LEU A 113 10.06 -9.56 10.53
N ILE A 114 9.61 -9.54 11.78
CA ILE A 114 8.23 -9.17 12.13
C ILE A 114 8.27 -8.00 13.09
N LEU A 115 7.74 -6.86 12.65
CA LEU A 115 7.57 -5.67 13.46
C LEU A 115 6.10 -5.60 13.89
N SER A 116 5.86 -5.54 15.20
CA SER A 116 4.52 -5.40 15.77
C SER A 116 4.51 -4.34 16.86
N LYS A 117 3.31 -3.94 17.30
CA LYS A 117 3.16 -3.04 18.45
C LYS A 117 3.89 -3.55 19.70
N LYS A 118 3.92 -4.88 19.89
CA LYS A 118 4.60 -5.53 21.02
C LYS A 118 6.12 -5.42 20.92
N THR A 119 6.70 -5.68 19.73
CA THR A 119 8.17 -5.66 19.56
C THR A 119 8.74 -4.26 19.68
N ILE A 120 8.01 -3.23 19.23
CA ILE A 120 8.47 -1.83 19.31
C ILE A 120 8.27 -1.18 20.67
N LYS A 121 7.33 -1.66 21.50
CA LYS A 121 6.92 -1.01 22.75
C LYS A 121 8.11 -0.69 23.67
N GLN A 122 9.07 -1.59 23.76
CA GLN A 122 10.27 -1.44 24.60
C GLN A 122 11.25 -0.37 24.10
N HIS A 123 11.12 0.07 22.85
CA HIS A 123 12.05 1.00 22.20
C HIS A 123 11.52 2.43 22.08
N ILE A 124 10.26 2.69 22.45
CA ILE A 124 9.61 4.01 22.30
C ILE A 124 10.16 5.04 23.29
N ASN A 125 10.49 4.59 24.50
CA ASN A 125 10.90 5.47 25.60
C ASN A 125 12.42 5.60 25.73
N VAL A 126 13.18 5.12 24.75
CA VAL A 126 14.64 5.28 24.73
C VAL A 126 14.98 6.76 24.51
N GLU A 127 15.99 7.26 25.23
CA GLU A 127 16.46 8.63 25.11
C GLU A 127 17.04 8.90 23.70
N GLY A 128 16.91 10.14 23.23
CA GLY A 128 17.33 10.53 21.87
C GLY A 128 16.22 10.37 20.83
N SER A 129 16.52 10.63 19.56
CA SER A 129 15.56 10.52 18.45
C SER A 129 15.12 9.07 18.22
N LEU A 130 13.87 8.85 17.81
CA LEU A 130 13.43 7.50 17.48
C LEU A 130 14.21 6.97 16.28
N ASN A 131 14.50 5.66 16.31
CA ASN A 131 14.95 4.98 15.09
C ASN A 131 13.84 5.11 14.03
N PRO A 132 14.15 5.50 12.78
CA PRO A 132 13.13 5.67 11.74
C PRO A 132 12.26 4.43 11.49
N LEU A 133 12.82 3.21 11.63
CA LEU A 133 12.05 1.98 11.52
C LEU A 133 11.06 1.80 12.68
N ILE A 134 11.44 2.23 13.90
CA ILE A 134 10.54 2.24 15.06
C ILE A 134 9.43 3.27 14.84
N ALA A 135 9.76 4.48 14.37
CA ALA A 135 8.77 5.51 14.05
C ALA A 135 7.78 5.03 12.97
N LEU A 136 8.28 4.39 11.91
CA LEU A 136 7.46 3.77 10.87
C LEU A 136 6.57 2.67 11.44
N GLY A 137 7.13 1.84 12.32
CA GLY A 137 6.39 0.84 13.07
C GLY A 137 5.28 1.42 13.94
N MET A 138 5.56 2.51 14.65
CA MET A 138 4.57 3.22 15.47
C MET A 138 3.44 3.77 14.60
N PHE A 139 3.78 4.41 13.48
CA PHE A 139 2.81 4.96 12.53
C PHE A 139 1.78 3.91 12.09
N PHE A 140 2.25 2.72 11.67
CA PHE A 140 1.35 1.65 11.22
C PHE A 140 0.64 0.92 12.35
N THR A 141 1.30 0.68 13.50
CA THR A 141 0.75 -0.22 14.53
C THR A 141 -0.10 0.49 15.59
N TYR A 142 0.06 1.81 15.76
CA TYR A 142 -0.79 2.57 16.68
C TYR A 142 -2.10 3.01 16.04
N GLN A 143 -2.16 3.10 14.71
CA GLN A 143 -3.36 3.47 13.94
C GLN A 143 -4.04 4.76 14.47
N ALA A 144 -3.25 5.69 14.99
CA ALA A 144 -3.76 6.92 15.57
C ALA A 144 -4.20 7.89 14.46
N SER A 145 -5.43 8.41 14.55
CA SER A 145 -5.99 9.35 13.57
C SER A 145 -5.29 10.71 13.56
N ALA A 146 -4.60 11.07 14.65
CA ALA A 146 -3.82 12.28 14.78
C ALA A 146 -2.50 12.00 15.49
N ILE A 147 -1.45 12.69 15.06
CA ILE A 147 -0.10 12.53 15.63
C ILE A 147 -0.07 12.86 17.13
N THR A 148 -0.90 13.80 17.60
CA THR A 148 -0.98 14.20 19.02
C THR A 148 -1.45 13.09 19.95
N LEU A 149 -2.02 12.00 19.41
CA LEU A 149 -2.43 10.82 20.17
C LEU A 149 -1.30 9.79 20.31
N LEU A 150 -0.16 10.01 19.64
CA LEU A 150 1.01 9.14 19.74
C LEU A 150 1.93 9.59 20.88
N PRO A 151 2.58 8.64 21.57
CA PRO A 151 3.77 8.98 22.32
C PRO A 151 4.84 9.46 21.35
N ARG A 152 5.71 10.40 21.79
CA ARG A 152 6.79 10.96 20.95
C ARG A 152 6.25 11.69 19.70
N CYS A 153 5.10 12.35 19.79
CA CYS A 153 4.47 13.03 18.66
C CYS A 153 5.31 14.17 18.06
N GLU A 154 6.33 14.62 18.79
CA GLU A 154 7.32 15.61 18.35
C GLU A 154 8.48 15.01 17.55
N ASP A 155 8.55 13.67 17.41
CA ASP A 155 9.62 13.01 16.65
C ASP A 155 9.57 13.43 15.16
N PRO A 156 10.69 13.90 14.58
CA PRO A 156 10.70 14.39 13.20
C PRO A 156 10.25 13.36 12.16
N THR A 157 10.51 12.07 12.40
CA THR A 157 10.11 11.01 11.47
C THR A 157 8.60 10.80 11.53
N LEU A 158 8.01 10.80 12.73
CA LEU A 158 6.56 10.70 12.89
C LEU A 158 5.85 11.90 12.26
N VAL A 159 6.35 13.12 12.50
CA VAL A 159 5.82 14.34 11.87
C VAL A 159 5.81 14.21 10.36
N PHE A 160 6.95 13.83 9.78
CA PHE A 160 7.08 13.63 8.33
C PHE A 160 6.10 12.57 7.80
N LEU A 161 5.96 11.42 8.46
CA LEU A 161 5.04 10.36 8.02
C LEU A 161 3.57 10.82 8.03
N TYR A 162 3.15 11.56 9.06
CA TYR A 162 1.79 12.13 9.11
C TYR A 162 1.57 13.21 8.05
N GLU A 163 2.58 14.03 7.74
CA GLU A 163 2.49 15.02 6.66
C GLU A 163 2.35 14.35 5.29
N VAL A 164 3.13 13.30 5.02
CA VAL A 164 3.01 12.49 3.79
C VAL A 164 1.61 11.86 3.69
N ALA A 165 1.13 11.24 4.77
CA ALA A 165 -0.19 10.62 4.80
C ALA A 165 -1.31 11.65 4.56
N LYS A 166 -1.23 12.82 5.20
CA LYS A 166 -2.18 13.93 5.02
C LYS A 166 -2.20 14.40 3.57
N LYS A 167 -1.02 14.62 2.96
CA LYS A 167 -0.92 15.03 1.57
C LYS A 167 -1.51 13.98 0.62
N SER A 168 -1.17 12.71 0.82
CA SER A 168 -1.71 11.60 0.01
C SER A 168 -3.23 11.50 0.11
N PHE A 169 -3.80 11.72 1.29
CA PHE A 169 -5.24 11.69 1.49
C PHE A 169 -5.94 12.87 0.81
N GLN A 170 -5.36 14.07 0.88
CA GLN A 170 -5.85 15.25 0.17
C GLN A 170 -5.83 15.06 -1.35
N GLU A 171 -4.75 14.48 -1.89
CA GLU A 171 -4.65 14.18 -3.32
C GLU A 171 -5.72 13.17 -3.76
N MET A 172 -6.01 12.15 -2.94
CA MET A 172 -7.07 11.19 -3.21
C MET A 172 -8.45 11.85 -3.23
N GLN A 173 -8.77 12.67 -2.23
CA GLN A 173 -10.04 13.42 -2.19
C GLN A 173 -10.22 14.31 -3.41
N ASN A 174 -9.16 15.02 -3.81
CA ASN A 174 -9.23 15.91 -4.98
C ASN A 174 -9.49 15.13 -6.28
N ARG A 175 -8.92 13.92 -6.42
CA ARG A 175 -9.21 13.03 -7.56
C ARG A 175 -10.65 12.56 -7.55
N ASP A 176 -11.17 12.14 -6.39
CA ASP A 176 -12.55 11.66 -6.26
C ASP A 176 -13.54 12.77 -6.58
N LEU A 177 -13.29 14.00 -6.12
CA LEU A 177 -14.10 15.17 -6.48
C LEU A 177 -14.08 15.46 -7.98
N SER A 178 -12.90 15.40 -8.61
CA SER A 178 -12.76 15.57 -10.07
C SER A 178 -13.55 14.52 -10.85
N LEU A 179 -13.47 13.25 -10.43
CA LEU A 179 -14.24 12.17 -11.06
C LEU A 179 -15.75 12.37 -10.91
N LEU A 180 -16.21 12.84 -9.76
CA LEU A 180 -17.63 13.15 -9.53
C LEU A 180 -18.12 14.31 -10.42
N GLU A 181 -17.29 15.34 -10.61
CA GLU A 181 -17.60 16.44 -11.53
C GLU A 181 -17.68 15.97 -12.98
N GLU A 182 -16.75 15.11 -13.41
CA GLU A 182 -16.78 14.50 -14.74
C GLU A 182 -18.05 13.66 -14.95
N LEU A 183 -18.40 12.80 -13.99
CA LEU A 183 -19.63 11.99 -14.04
C LEU A 183 -20.89 12.85 -14.11
N LYS A 184 -20.93 13.94 -13.34
CA LYS A 184 -22.04 14.90 -13.39
C LYS A 184 -22.14 15.56 -14.78
N ASN A 185 -21.03 15.97 -15.37
CA ASN A 185 -21.02 16.57 -16.71
C ASN A 185 -21.52 15.60 -17.78
N VAL A 186 -21.14 14.32 -17.70
CA VAL A 186 -21.65 13.26 -18.59
C VAL A 186 -23.16 13.12 -18.44
N TYR A 187 -23.66 13.07 -17.20
CA TYR A 187 -25.09 12.98 -16.93
C TYR A 187 -25.86 14.19 -17.45
N ASP A 188 -25.37 15.41 -17.19
CA ASP A 188 -26.00 16.65 -17.64
C ASP A 188 -26.04 16.73 -19.18
N THR A 189 -24.98 16.26 -19.86
CA THR A 189 -24.92 16.17 -21.33
C THR A 189 -25.96 15.18 -21.85
N GLN A 190 -26.01 13.96 -21.29
CA GLN A 190 -27.00 12.95 -21.69
C GLN A 190 -28.44 13.41 -21.46
N LEU A 191 -28.68 14.11 -20.35
CA LEU A 191 -29.99 14.67 -20.04
C LEU A 191 -30.38 15.75 -21.06
N GLN A 192 -29.43 16.56 -21.50
CA GLN A 192 -29.66 17.57 -22.53
C GLN A 192 -29.94 16.93 -23.89
N ASP A 193 -29.17 15.91 -24.29
CA ASP A 193 -29.39 15.17 -25.53
C ASP A 193 -30.76 14.48 -25.56
N TYR A 194 -31.17 13.91 -24.43
CA TYR A 194 -32.51 13.32 -24.26
C TYR A 194 -33.62 14.37 -24.43
N LYS A 195 -33.49 15.55 -23.79
CA LYS A 195 -34.45 16.65 -23.94
C LYS A 195 -34.53 17.15 -25.39
N ASN A 196 -33.39 17.30 -26.06
CA ASN A 196 -33.33 17.71 -27.45
C ASN A 196 -34.06 16.70 -28.35
N THR A 197 -33.80 15.40 -28.17
CA THR A 197 -34.47 14.32 -28.92
C THR A 197 -35.97 14.33 -28.72
N LEU A 198 -36.45 14.48 -27.47
CA LEU A 198 -37.88 14.58 -27.17
C LEU A 198 -38.52 15.78 -27.88
N SER A 199 -37.87 16.94 -27.88
CA SER A 199 -38.40 18.13 -28.53
C SER A 199 -38.53 17.99 -30.04
N THR A 200 -37.59 17.28 -30.70
CA THR A 200 -37.67 16.95 -32.12
C THR A 200 -38.86 16.05 -32.42
N ILE A 201 -39.06 14.98 -31.62
CA ILE A 201 -40.20 14.07 -31.81
C ILE A 201 -41.53 14.81 -31.64
N GLN A 202 -41.65 15.70 -30.66
CA GLN A 202 -42.87 16.48 -30.42
C GLN A 202 -43.17 17.52 -31.51
N THR A 203 -42.15 18.00 -32.23
CA THR A 203 -42.33 18.94 -33.34
C THR A 203 -42.67 18.23 -34.65
N GLU A 204 -42.29 16.96 -34.82
CA GLU A 204 -42.71 16.14 -35.97
C GLU A 204 -44.17 15.66 -35.89
N GLU A 205 -44.82 15.71 -34.72
CA GLU A 205 -46.25 15.38 -34.55
C GLU A 205 -47.23 16.54 -34.85
N GLU A 206 -46.76 17.75 -35.22
CA GLU A 206 -47.66 18.79 -35.75
C GLU A 206 -48.10 18.43 -37.20
N PRO A 207 -49.41 18.29 -37.47
CA PRO A 207 -49.87 17.62 -38.69
C PRO A 207 -49.66 18.45 -39.96
N LEU A 208 -49.26 17.77 -41.03
CA LEU A 208 -49.39 18.17 -42.44
C LEU A 208 -50.87 18.47 -42.78
N HIS A 209 -51.38 19.60 -42.31
CA HIS A 209 -52.72 20.11 -42.63
C HIS A 209 -52.61 21.41 -43.42
N THR A 210 -51.84 21.42 -44.50
CA THR A 210 -52.07 22.36 -45.60
C THR A 210 -51.30 21.89 -46.82
N ILE A 211 -51.98 21.34 -47.81
CA ILE A 211 -51.83 21.55 -49.26
C ILE A 211 -52.81 20.55 -49.92
N THR A 212 -54.02 21.02 -50.19
CA THR A 212 -54.85 20.63 -51.35
C THR A 212 -56.05 21.57 -51.39
N GLU A 213 -55.81 22.81 -51.80
CA GLU A 213 -56.76 23.61 -52.56
C GLU A 213 -55.95 24.56 -53.44
N GLN A 214 -55.74 24.19 -54.71
CA GLN A 214 -55.88 25.09 -55.86
C GLN A 214 -55.59 24.35 -57.18
N ILE A 215 -56.59 24.44 -58.07
CA ILE A 215 -56.67 24.11 -59.51
C ILE A 215 -57.14 22.69 -59.83
#